data_AF-A0A832K995-F1
#
_entry.id   AF-A0A832K995-F1
#
_cell.length_a   1.000
_cell.length_b   1.000
_cell.length_c   1.000
_cell.angle_alpha   90.00
_cell.angle_beta   90.00
_cell.angle_gamma   90.00
#
_symmetry.space_group_name_H-M   'P 1'
#
loop_
_entity.id
_entity.type
_entity.pdbx_description
1 polymer ?
#
loop_
_entity_poly.entity_id
_entity_poly.type
_entity_poly.pdbx_seq_one_letter_code
_entity_poly.pdbx_strand_id
1 'polypeptide(L)' 'VFTLKGEVIGMGKALMSAREMLEASKGVAAEIHRVIMPPNTYPRSWRGKTRRSDK' A
#
# COMPACT_ATOMS: atom_id res chain seq x y z
N VAL A 1 2.70 -4.67 -6.89
CA VAL A 1 2.72 -4.47 -5.41
C VAL A 1 2.06 -5.67 -4.78
N PHE A 2 2.73 -6.29 -3.80
CA PHE A 2 2.33 -7.58 -3.23
C PHE A 2 2.37 -7.56 -1.70
N THR A 3 1.67 -8.49 -1.07
CA THR A 3 1.85 -8.81 0.36
C THR A 3 3.13 -9.63 0.57
N LEU A 4 3.56 -9.77 1.83
CA LEU A 4 4.66 -10.69 2.18
C LEU A 4 4.31 -12.17 1.95
N LYS A 5 3.04 -12.51 1.76
CA LYS A 5 2.58 -13.86 1.38
C LYS A 5 2.59 -14.08 -0.13
N GLY A 6 2.93 -13.05 -0.93
CA GLY A 6 2.92 -13.11 -2.38
C GLY A 6 1.56 -12.81 -3.03
N GLU A 7 0.56 -12.34 -2.29
CA GLU A 7 -0.74 -11.97 -2.86
C GLU A 7 -0.65 -10.63 -3.60
N VAL A 8 -1.32 -10.51 -4.74
CA VAL A 8 -1.39 -9.26 -5.52
C VAL A 8 -2.25 -8.23 -4.79
N ILE A 9 -1.68 -7.05 -4.53
CA ILE A 9 -2.44 -5.87 -4.07
C ILE A 9 -2.88 -5.04 -5.27
N GLY A 10 -1.96 -4.76 -6.20
CA GLY A 10 -2.22 -3.91 -7.35
C GLY A 10 -0.99 -3.58 -8.18
N MET A 11 -1.20 -2.74 -9.19
CA MET A 11 -0.19 -2.28 -10.14
C MET A 11 -0.04 -0.75 -10.09
N GLY A 12 1.18 -0.28 -10.34
CA GLY A 12 1.54 1.11 -10.22
C GLY A 12 2.90 1.42 -10.82
N LYS A 13 3.23 2.71 -10.89
CA LYS A 13 4.51 3.21 -11.37
C LYS A 13 5.44 3.45 -10.19
N ALA A 14 6.68 2.99 -10.28
CA ALA A 14 7.71 3.33 -9.30
C ALA A 14 8.10 4.81 -9.45
N LEU A 15 8.11 5.53 -8.33
CA LEU A 15 8.56 6.92 -8.25
C LEU A 15 10.00 7.03 -7.74
N MET A 16 10.51 5.96 -7.11
CA MET A 16 11.88 5.83 -6.62
C MET A 16 12.55 4.65 -7.31
N SER A 17 13.85 4.75 -7.52
CA SER A 17 14.69 3.61 -7.91
C SER A 17 14.81 2.61 -6.75
N ALA A 18 15.22 1.38 -7.06
CA ALA A 18 15.39 0.34 -6.03
C ALA A 18 16.40 0.74 -4.94
N ARG A 19 17.47 1.45 -5.33
CA ARG A 19 18.48 1.94 -4.38
C ARG A 19 17.93 3.03 -3.47
N GLU A 20 17.23 4.01 -4.03
CA GLU A 20 16.60 5.09 -3.25
C GLU A 20 15.55 4.54 -2.29
N MET A 21 14.74 3.56 -2.70
CA MET A 21 13.77 2.89 -1.83
C MET A 21 14.44 2.18 -0.63
N LEU A 22 15.66 1.67 -0.81
CA LEU A 22 16.40 0.98 0.24
C LEU A 22 17.05 1.96 1.23
N GLU A 23 17.53 3.10 0.75
CA GLU A 23 18.24 4.10 1.55
C GLU A 23 17.29 5.13 2.22
N ALA A 24 16.13 5.40 1.61
CA ALA A 24 15.19 6.42 2.10
C ALA A 24 14.35 5.93 3.29
N SER A 25 14.26 6.75 4.35
CA SER A 25 13.40 6.50 5.51
C SER A 25 11.98 7.05 5.37
N LYS A 26 11.73 7.90 4.37
CA LYS A 26 10.44 8.56 4.11
C LYS A 26 10.30 8.96 2.65
N GLY A 27 9.05 9.13 2.21
CA GLY A 27 8.70 9.54 0.85
C GLY A 27 7.70 8.58 0.20
N VAL A 28 7.19 8.92 -0.98
CA VAL A 28 6.26 8.07 -1.74
C VAL A 28 7.08 7.23 -2.73
N ALA A 29 7.13 5.92 -2.51
CA ALA A 29 7.93 5.01 -3.34
C ALA A 29 7.26 4.64 -4.67
N ALA A 30 5.93 4.56 -4.70
CA ALA A 30 5.17 4.17 -5.88
C ALA A 30 3.79 4.85 -5.93
N GLU A 31 3.36 5.17 -7.13
CA GLU A 31 2.02 5.64 -7.45
C GLU A 31 1.16 4.46 -7.89
N ILE A 32 0.03 4.21 -7.24
CA ILE A 32 -0.86 3.08 -7.57
C ILE A 32 -1.89 3.50 -8.61
N HIS A 33 -1.91 2.81 -9.76
CA HIS A 33 -2.85 3.11 -10.86
C HIS A 33 -4.07 2.19 -10.82
N ARG A 34 -3.89 0.94 -10.36
CA ARG A 34 -4.97 -0.04 -10.29
C ARG A 34 -4.81 -0.92 -9.06
N VAL A 35 -5.84 -0.91 -8.21
CA VAL A 35 -5.98 -1.85 -7.10
C VAL A 35 -6.71 -3.09 -7.62
N ILE A 36 -6.19 -4.27 -7.28
CA ILE A 36 -6.76 -5.57 -7.64
C ILE A 36 -7.36 -6.25 -6.41
N MET A 37 -6.74 -6.08 -5.24
CA MET A 37 -7.22 -6.66 -3.98
C MET A 37 -8.54 -6.01 -3.53
N PRO A 38 -9.55 -6.81 -3.11
CA PRO A 38 -10.78 -6.29 -2.54
C PRO A 38 -10.54 -5.42 -1.29
N PRO A 39 -11.41 -4.44 -1.01
CA PRO A 39 -11.34 -3.70 0.24
C PRO A 39 -11.55 -4.63 1.44
N ASN A 40 -10.93 -4.31 2.58
CA ASN A 40 -11.01 -5.05 3.85
C ASN A 40 -10.45 -6.48 3.85
N THR A 41 -9.78 -6.94 2.78
CA THR A 41 -9.00 -8.21 2.82
C THR A 41 -7.92 -8.18 3.92
N TYR A 42 -7.31 -7.02 4.13
CA TYR A 42 -6.46 -6.72 5.28
C TYR A 42 -7.09 -5.56 6.09
N PRO A 43 -7.31 -5.72 7.41
CA PRO A 43 -7.86 -4.66 8.26
C PRO A 43 -6.99 -3.40 8.27
N ARG A 44 -7.61 -2.24 8.48
CA ARG A 44 -6.88 -0.96 8.58
C ARG A 44 -6.02 -0.93 9.84
N SER A 45 -4.70 -0.82 9.66
CA SER A 45 -3.74 -0.66 10.76
C SER A 45 -3.15 0.75 10.87
N TRP A 46 -3.43 1.65 9.91
CA TRP A 46 -2.96 3.02 10.00
C TRP A 46 -3.72 3.82 11.05
N ARG A 47 -3.03 4.71 11.77
CA ARG A 47 -3.67 5.65 12.71
C ARG A 47 -4.51 6.65 11.92
N GLY A 48 -5.83 6.53 12.02
CA GLY A 48 -6.81 7.50 11.51
C GLY A 48 -7.90 7.71 12.54
N LYS A 49 -8.62 8.85 12.50
CA LYS A 49 -9.82 9.05 13.32
C LYS A 49 -10.82 7.96 12.95
N THR A 50 -11.02 6.98 13.82
CA THR A 50 -11.99 5.91 13.63
C THR A 50 -13.39 6.54 13.60
N ARG A 51 -13.96 6.78 12.42
CA ARG A 51 -15.42 6.81 12.32
C ARG A 51 -15.87 5.36 12.47
N ARG A 52 -16.28 5.00 13.69
CA ARG A 52 -17.07 3.80 13.92
C ARG A 52 -18.41 4.02 13.23
N SER A 53 -18.64 3.32 12.14
CA SER A 53 -19.98 3.09 11.59
C SER A 53 -19.85 1.96 10.58
N ASP A 54 -19.63 0.75 11.07
CA ASP A 54 -20.01 -0.43 10.33
C ASP A 54 -21.07 -1.11 11.19
N LYS A 55 -22.23 -1.29 10.55
CA LYS A 55 -23.52 -1.68 11.10
C LYS A 55 -23.51 -3.14 11.52
#